data_AF-A0A3R7EB35-F1
#
_entry.id   AF-A0A3R7EB35-F1
#
_cell.length_a   1.000
_cell.length_b   1.000
_cell.length_c   1.000
_cell.angle_alpha   90.00
_cell.angle_beta   90.00
_cell.angle_gamma   90.00
#
_symmetry.space_group_name_H-M   'P 1'
#
loop_
_entity.id
_entity.type
_entity.pdbx_description
1 polymer ?
#
loop_
_entity_poly.entity_id
_entity_poly.type
_entity_poly.pdbx_seq_one_letter_code
_entity_poly.pdbx_strand_id
1 'polypeptide(L)'
;MDTEGLFSPLDLAKGHNGKTFDFSKDADSSTSVGKAPFAFEFVAPKAKELDWTGFHPLLANIIAAFDHYKGTMAAIVPSPP
;
A
#
# COMPACT_ATOMS: atom_id res chain seq x y z
N MET A 1 -8.85 -3.83 6.10
CA MET A 1 -8.42 -2.60 5.42
C MET A 1 -7.58 -3.05 4.25
N ASP A 2 -8.08 -2.82 3.05
CA ASP A 2 -7.44 -3.30 1.82
C ASP A 2 -6.41 -2.27 1.34
N THR A 3 -5.31 -2.74 0.78
CA THR A 3 -4.18 -1.91 0.33
C THR A 3 -4.59 -0.90 -0.75
N GLU A 4 -5.58 -1.24 -1.55
CA GLU A 4 -6.08 -0.45 -2.67
C GLU A 4 -6.80 0.83 -2.18
N GLY A 5 -7.39 0.80 -0.98
CA GLY A 5 -8.02 1.96 -0.36
C GLY A 5 -7.03 3.03 0.14
N LEU A 6 -5.72 2.78 0.05
CA LEU A 6 -4.67 3.74 0.39
C LEU A 6 -4.27 4.62 -0.79
N PHE A 7 -4.66 4.26 -2.03
CA PHE A 7 -4.44 5.11 -3.20
C PHE A 7 -5.45 6.26 -3.25
N SER A 8 -5.07 7.37 -3.86
CA SER A 8 -5.96 8.51 -4.00
C SER A 8 -7.19 8.14 -4.87
N PRO A 9 -8.39 8.65 -4.57
CA PRO A 9 -9.58 8.43 -5.41
C PRO A 9 -9.37 8.92 -6.86
N LEU A 10 -8.53 9.93 -7.04
CA LEU A 10 -8.18 10.49 -8.34
C LEU A 10 -7.34 9.51 -9.16
N ASP A 11 -6.39 8.82 -8.54
CA ASP A 11 -5.61 7.77 -9.20
C ASP A 11 -6.45 6.55 -9.55
N LEU A 12 -7.36 6.15 -8.66
CA LEU A 12 -8.29 5.05 -8.93
C LEU A 12 -9.28 5.39 -10.07
N ALA A 13 -9.72 6.65 -10.17
CA ALA A 13 -10.62 7.09 -11.23
C ALA A 13 -9.97 7.11 -12.63
N LYS A 14 -8.64 7.11 -12.75
CA LYS A 14 -7.94 7.04 -14.04
C LYS A 14 -8.20 5.72 -14.77
N GLY A 15 -8.49 4.64 -14.03
CA GLY A 15 -8.61 3.29 -14.59
C GLY A 15 -7.35 2.84 -15.32
N HIS A 16 -7.49 1.80 -16.15
CA HIS A 16 -6.41 1.29 -16.99
C HIS A 16 -6.96 0.74 -18.31
N ASN A 17 -6.40 1.16 -19.44
CA ASN A 17 -6.81 0.75 -20.78
C ASN A 17 -8.33 0.86 -21.06
N GLY A 18 -8.96 1.94 -20.57
CA GLY A 18 -10.40 2.19 -20.75
C GLY A 18 -11.31 1.36 -19.84
N LYS A 19 -10.74 0.57 -18.93
CA LYS A 19 -11.47 -0.21 -17.92
C LYS A 19 -11.33 0.42 -16.54
N THR A 20 -12.38 0.28 -15.72
CA THR A 20 -12.36 0.64 -14.31
C THR A 20 -11.67 -0.44 -13.48
N PHE A 21 -11.12 -0.07 -12.33
CA PHE A 21 -10.62 -1.04 -11.36
C PHE A 21 -11.77 -1.70 -10.62
N ASP A 22 -11.71 -3.02 -10.48
CA ASP A 22 -12.59 -3.81 -9.63
C ASP A 22 -11.73 -4.75 -8.79
N PHE A 23 -11.72 -4.52 -7.48
CA PHE A 23 -10.92 -5.28 -6.52
C PHE A 23 -11.75 -6.33 -5.77
N SER A 24 -13.02 -6.51 -6.15
CA SER A 24 -13.88 -7.55 -5.63
C SER A 24 -13.41 -8.95 -6.07
N LYS A 25 -13.91 -9.98 -5.40
CA LYS A 25 -13.59 -11.37 -5.74
C LYS A 25 -14.26 -11.83 -7.04
N ASP A 26 -15.29 -11.10 -7.48
CA ASP A 26 -16.14 -11.42 -8.62
C ASP A 26 -15.76 -10.59 -9.87
N ALA A 27 -14.63 -9.90 -9.82
CA ALA A 27 -14.15 -9.04 -10.91
C ALA A 27 -13.95 -9.83 -12.21
N ASP A 28 -14.63 -9.40 -13.27
CA ASP A 28 -14.50 -9.97 -14.61
C ASP A 28 -13.36 -9.27 -15.37
N SER A 29 -12.32 -10.02 -15.72
CA SER A 29 -11.15 -9.51 -16.43
C SER A 29 -11.45 -9.01 -17.85
N SER A 30 -12.59 -9.40 -18.42
CA SER A 30 -13.04 -8.90 -19.73
C SER A 30 -13.54 -7.46 -19.67
N THR A 31 -14.12 -7.03 -18.55
CA THR A 31 -14.78 -5.71 -18.39
C THR A 31 -14.08 -4.79 -17.38
N SER A 32 -13.28 -5.34 -16.47
CA SER A 32 -12.63 -4.62 -15.38
C SER A 32 -11.15 -4.99 -15.23
N VAL A 33 -10.43 -4.22 -14.43
CA VAL A 33 -9.02 -4.46 -14.12
C VAL A 33 -8.91 -4.89 -12.65
N GLY A 34 -8.49 -6.14 -12.46
CA GLY A 34 -8.27 -6.72 -11.13
C GLY A 34 -6.95 -6.33 -10.48
N LYS A 35 -6.70 -6.89 -9.29
CA LYS A 35 -5.55 -6.54 -8.43
C LYS A 35 -4.17 -6.74 -9.09
N ALA A 36 -3.96 -7.86 -9.77
CA ALA A 36 -2.67 -8.16 -10.41
C ALA A 36 -2.32 -7.15 -11.53
N PRO A 37 -3.18 -6.94 -12.56
CA PRO A 37 -2.90 -5.93 -13.58
C PRO A 37 -2.88 -4.51 -13.01
N PHE A 38 -3.66 -4.19 -11.98
CA PHE A 38 -3.52 -2.93 -11.25
C PHE A 38 -2.09 -2.73 -10.70
N ALA A 39 -1.53 -3.73 -10.01
CA ALA A 39 -0.18 -3.62 -9.46
C ALA A 39 0.91 -3.54 -10.54
N PHE A 40 0.88 -4.46 -11.52
CA PHE A 40 1.97 -4.61 -12.49
C PHE A 40 1.89 -3.63 -13.67
N GLU A 41 0.68 -3.30 -14.13
CA GLU A 41 0.48 -2.52 -15.35
C GLU A 41 0.09 -1.06 -15.09
N PHE A 42 -0.49 -0.76 -13.92
CA PHE A 42 -0.85 0.61 -13.55
C PHE A 42 0.10 1.21 -12.51
N VAL A 43 0.28 0.54 -11.36
CA VAL A 43 1.05 1.10 -10.24
C VAL A 43 2.55 1.13 -10.53
N ALA A 44 3.15 -0.01 -10.89
CA ALA A 44 4.61 -0.09 -11.08
C ALA A 44 5.14 0.89 -12.14
N PRO A 45 4.52 1.06 -13.33
CA PRO A 45 5.00 2.00 -14.34
C PRO A 45 4.84 3.48 -13.94
N LYS A 46 3.83 3.79 -13.13
CA LYS A 46 3.46 5.16 -12.73
C LYS A 46 3.91 5.52 -11.32
N ALA A 47 4.73 4.70 -10.67
CA ALA A 47 5.04 4.83 -9.25
C ALA A 47 5.57 6.21 -8.84
N LYS A 48 6.26 6.92 -9.74
CA LYS A 48 6.78 8.27 -9.48
C LYS A 48 5.73 9.38 -9.53
N GLU A 49 4.57 9.10 -10.12
CA GLU A 49 3.49 10.06 -10.39
C GLU A 49 2.28 9.85 -9.48
N LEU A 50 2.21 8.71 -8.80
CA LEU A 50 1.12 8.37 -7.88
C LEU A 50 1.26 9.11 -6.55
N ASP A 51 0.11 9.42 -5.95
CA ASP A 51 0.05 9.94 -4.61
C ASP A 51 0.17 8.82 -3.57
N TRP A 52 1.25 8.85 -2.79
CA TRP A 52 1.56 7.87 -1.74
C TRP A 52 1.18 8.34 -0.33
N THR A 53 0.53 9.49 -0.19
CA THR A 53 0.19 10.06 1.13
C THR A 53 -0.63 9.10 1.99
N GLY A 54 -1.53 8.31 1.40
CA GLY A 54 -2.29 7.29 2.12
C GLY A 54 -1.43 6.16 2.72
N PHE A 55 -0.25 5.91 2.16
CA PHE A 55 0.67 4.86 2.64
C PHE A 55 1.63 5.35 3.73
N HIS A 56 1.87 6.65 3.85
CA HIS A 56 2.82 7.19 4.84
C HIS A 56 2.46 6.84 6.30
N PRO A 57 1.18 6.90 6.76
CA PRO A 57 0.83 6.48 8.11
C PRO A 57 1.13 5.00 8.38
N LEU A 58 0.92 4.14 7.39
CA LEU A 58 1.23 2.71 7.51
C LEU A 58 2.73 2.49 7.71
N LEU A 59 3.56 3.14 6.89
CA LEU A 59 5.02 3.07 7.03
C LEU A 59 5.49 3.63 8.37
N ALA A 60 4.95 4.77 8.80
CA ALA A 60 5.28 5.37 10.10
C ALA A 60 4.94 4.43 11.27
N ASN A 61 3.79 3.76 11.22
CA ASN A 61 3.39 2.80 12.24
C ASN A 61 4.32 1.56 12.29
N ILE A 62 4.77 1.08 11.12
CA ILE A 62 5.74 -0.02 11.04
C ILE A 62 7.07 0.39 11.68
N ILE A 63 7.57 1.58 11.36
CA ILE A 63 8.81 2.12 11.95
C ILE A 63 8.66 2.25 13.47
N ALA A 64 7.56 2.84 13.94
CA ALA A 64 7.29 3.00 15.36
C ALA A 64 7.26 1.66 16.11
N ALA A 65 6.70 0.61 15.51
CA ALA A 65 6.69 -0.73 16.09
C ALA A 65 8.10 -1.31 16.21
N PHE A 66 8.96 -1.13 15.20
CA PHE A 66 10.35 -1.57 15.27
C PHE A 66 11.14 -0.82 16.35
N ASP A 67 10.96 0.49 16.46
CA ASP A 67 11.69 1.28 17.44
C ASP A 67 11.21 1.00 18.86
N HIS A 68 9.91 0.80 19.07
CA HIS A 68 9.36 0.31 20.32
C HIS A 68 9.96 -1.04 20.72
N TYR A 69 10.06 -1.99 19.78
CA TYR A 69 10.65 -3.29 20.03
C TYR A 69 12.14 -3.19 20.39
N LYS A 70 12.93 -2.40 19.64
CA LYS A 70 14.35 -2.15 19.96
C LYS A 70 14.53 -1.55 21.35
N GLY A 71 13.73 -0.53 21.70
CA GLY A 71 13.78 0.11 23.01
C GLY A 71 13.40 -0.86 24.13
N THR A 72 12.40 -1.71 23.90
CA THR A 72 12.01 -2.78 24.84
C THR A 72 13.18 -3.75 25.05
N MET A 73 13.81 -4.24 23.98
CA MET A 73 14.96 -5.14 24.08
C MET A 73 16.16 -4.50 24.79
N ALA A 74 16.45 -3.23 24.54
CA ALA A 74 17.52 -2.49 25.23
C ALA A 74 17.24 -2.30 26.72
N ALA A 75 15.97 -2.13 27.11
CA ALA A 75 15.58 -2.02 28.52
C ALA A 75 15.62 -3.36 29.28
N ILE A 76 15.53 -4.50 28.58
CA ILE A 76 15.56 -5.84 29.18
C ILE A 76 17.00 -6.33 29.44
N VAL A 77 18.00 -5.80 28.73
CA VAL A 77 19.42 -6.11 28.99
C VAL A 77 20.02 -5.04 29.91
N PRO A 78 20.17 -5.27 31.22
CA PRO A 78 20.79 -4.29 32.11
C PRO A 78 22.25 -4.09 31.71
N SER A 79 22.70 -2.83 31.73
CA SER A 79 24.10 -2.48 31.46
C SER A 79 25.03 -3.23 32.43
N PRO A 80 26.14 -3.83 31.94
CA PRO A 80 27.15 -4.40 32.83
C PRO A 80 27.83 -3.29 33.65
N PRO A 81 28.30 -3.62 34.88
CA PRO A 81 28.86 -2.65 35.82
C PRO A 81 30.14 -1.97 35.33
#